data_AF-A0A940SC01-F1
#
_entry.id   AF-A0A940SC01-F1
#
_cell.length_a   1.000
_cell.length_b   1.000
_cell.length_c   1.000
_cell.angle_alpha   90.00
_cell.angle_beta   90.00
_cell.angle_gamma   90.00
#
_symmetry.space_group_name_H-M   'P 1'
#
loop_
_entity.id
_entity.type
_entity.pdbx_description
1 polymer ?
#
loop_
_entity_poly.entity_id
_entity_poly.type
_entity_poly.pdbx_seq_one_letter_code
_entity_poly.pdbx_strand_id
1 'polypeptide(L)'
;MVGDYFGPPGYGENPSEDHSEHSLFLQLPAPPVTQLADSRSLDSFGPEAQRTYFAQVVIDGPDRSEVEKAIGHKVEVAGVPFAPLTGHHRTPLLIHVKTLKPIDAWRW
;
A
#
# COMPACT_ATOMS: atom_id res chain seq x y z
N MET A 1 5.93 -5.86 -1.61
CA MET A 1 7.34 -5.40 -1.58
C MET A 1 7.52 -4.47 -0.39
N VAL A 2 8.72 -4.39 0.19
CA VAL A 2 9.06 -3.39 1.22
C VAL A 2 9.94 -2.32 0.58
N GLY A 3 9.67 -1.06 0.85
CA GLY A 3 10.59 0.04 0.55
C GLY A 3 11.05 0.70 1.84
N ASP A 4 12.37 0.91 1.94
CA ASP A 4 13.00 1.62 3.05
C ASP A 4 13.16 3.10 2.68
N TYR A 5 12.62 3.99 3.52
CA TYR A 5 12.68 5.43 3.30
C TYR A 5 13.16 6.16 4.56
N PHE A 6 14.02 7.16 4.37
CA PHE A 6 14.47 8.05 5.42
C PHE A 6 13.53 9.25 5.53
N GLY A 7 13.03 9.53 6.74
CA GLY A 7 12.21 10.70 7.06
C GLY A 7 12.89 11.61 8.12
N PRO A 8 12.50 12.90 8.24
CA PRO A 8 13.25 13.92 9.01
C PRO A 8 12.91 13.98 10.53
N PRO A 9 13.75 14.62 11.41
CA PRO A 9 14.54 15.84 11.19
C PRO A 9 16.03 15.63 10.88
N GLY A 10 16.42 15.99 9.66
CA GLY A 10 17.80 15.97 9.15
C GLY A 10 17.92 15.58 7.67
N TYR A 11 16.91 14.92 7.09
CA TYR A 11 16.77 14.59 5.66
C TYR A 11 18.09 14.23 4.96
N GLY A 12 18.86 13.30 5.55
CA GLY A 12 20.13 12.81 5.00
C GLY A 12 21.41 13.47 5.53
N GLU A 13 21.33 14.45 6.44
CA GLU A 13 22.52 15.01 7.11
C GLU A 13 23.10 14.05 8.16
N ASN A 14 22.23 13.30 8.87
CA ASN A 14 22.61 12.28 9.85
C ASN A 14 21.77 11.00 9.68
N PRO A 15 22.19 10.06 8.81
CA PRO A 15 21.49 8.78 8.61
C PRO A 15 21.32 7.93 9.88
N SER A 16 22.08 8.22 10.94
CA SER A 16 22.00 7.55 12.24
C SER A 16 20.85 8.03 13.13
N GLU A 17 20.23 9.17 12.81
CA GLU A 17 19.17 9.81 13.60
C GLU A 17 17.81 9.84 12.88
N ASP A 18 17.79 9.57 11.57
CA ASP A 18 16.56 9.50 10.78
C ASP A 18 15.78 8.21 11.12
N HIS A 19 14.48 8.35 11.42
CA HIS A 19 13.60 7.21 11.64
C HIS A 19 13.38 6.47 10.30
N SER A 20 13.70 5.16 10.26
CA SER A 20 13.38 4.31 9.10
C SER A 20 11.87 4.12 8.95
N GLU A 21 11.29 4.71 7.90
CA GLU A 21 9.93 4.41 7.47
C GLU A 21 9.94 3.20 6.53
N HIS A 22 9.51 2.05 7.03
CA HIS A 22 9.23 0.90 6.18
C HIS A 22 7.81 0.99 5.64
N SER A 23 7.68 1.16 4.33
CA SER A 23 6.38 1.11 3.65
C SER A 23 6.15 -0.24 3.00
N LEU A 24 4.93 -0.75 3.15
CA LEU A 24 4.48 -2.00 2.55
C LEU A 24 3.69 -1.70 1.29
N PHE A 25 4.03 -2.38 0.20
CA PHE A 25 3.37 -2.22 -1.10
C PHE A 25 2.73 -3.51 -1.56
N LEU A 26 1.45 -3.43 -1.92
CA LEU A 26 0.71 -4.45 -2.64
C LEU A 26 0.85 -4.19 -4.13
N GLN A 27 1.40 -5.16 -4.85
CA GLN A 27 1.41 -5.16 -6.31
C GLN A 27 0.09 -5.77 -6.80
N LEU A 28 -0.61 -5.03 -7.65
CA LEU A 28 -1.89 -5.41 -8.21
C LEU A 28 -1.69 -6.17 -9.54
N PRO A 29 -2.48 -7.23 -9.81
CA PRO A 29 -2.39 -7.97 -11.07
C PRO A 29 -2.90 -7.17 -12.28
N ALA A 30 -3.71 -6.13 -12.03
CA ALA A 30 -4.21 -5.19 -13.03
C ALA A 30 -4.53 -3.83 -12.37
N PRO A 31 -4.81 -2.76 -13.12
CA PRO A 31 -5.20 -1.49 -12.52
C PRO A 31 -6.53 -1.58 -11.74
N PRO A 32 -6.74 -0.84 -10.63
CA PRO A 32 -7.97 -0.88 -9.84
C PRO A 32 -9.26 -0.72 -10.65
N VAL A 33 -9.25 0.15 -11.68
CA VAL A 33 -10.40 0.37 -12.58
C VAL A 33 -10.82 -0.87 -13.35
N THR A 34 -9.91 -1.83 -13.55
CA THR A 34 -10.20 -3.10 -14.25
C THR A 34 -10.62 -4.22 -13.30
N GLN A 35 -10.38 -4.05 -12.00
CA GLN A 35 -10.68 -5.04 -10.97
C GLN A 35 -12.00 -4.76 -10.25
N LEU A 36 -12.44 -3.50 -10.20
CA LEU A 36 -13.70 -3.11 -9.57
C LEU A 36 -14.82 -3.01 -10.60
N ALA A 37 -15.92 -3.73 -10.36
CA ALA A 37 -17.13 -3.65 -11.20
C ALA A 37 -17.78 -2.25 -11.18
N ASP A 38 -17.62 -1.49 -10.09
CA ASP A 38 -18.05 -0.08 -10.00
C ASP A 38 -16.85 0.84 -9.79
N SER A 39 -16.22 1.21 -10.89
CA SER A 39 -15.05 2.09 -10.94
C SER A 39 -15.31 3.50 -10.42
N ARG A 40 -16.58 3.92 -10.26
CA ARG A 40 -16.94 5.25 -9.73
C ARG A 40 -16.45 5.46 -8.31
N SER A 41 -16.27 4.36 -7.56
CA SER A 41 -15.66 4.38 -6.22
C SER A 41 -14.22 4.91 -6.22
N LEU A 42 -13.55 4.94 -7.37
CA LEU A 42 -12.18 5.44 -7.53
C LEU A 42 -12.11 6.87 -8.08
N ASP A 43 -13.22 7.46 -8.52
CA ASP A 43 -13.23 8.81 -9.10
C ASP A 43 -12.75 9.87 -8.09
N SER A 44 -13.02 9.64 -6.81
CA SER A 44 -12.56 10.51 -5.72
C SER A 44 -11.05 10.49 -5.47
N PHE A 45 -10.31 9.52 -6.02
CA PHE A 45 -8.85 9.38 -5.83
C PHE A 45 -8.03 9.90 -7.02
N GLY A 46 -8.70 10.36 -8.08
CA GLY A 46 -8.04 10.90 -9.27
C GLY A 46 -7.52 9.85 -10.25
N PRO A 47 -7.09 10.28 -11.45
CA PRO A 47 -6.77 9.39 -12.57
C PRO A 47 -5.52 8.51 -12.32
N GLU A 48 -4.60 8.94 -11.46
CA GLU A 48 -3.40 8.17 -11.14
C GLU A 48 -3.73 6.93 -10.28
N ALA A 49 -4.63 7.08 -9.32
CA ALA A 49 -5.11 5.97 -8.49
C ALA A 49 -5.86 4.91 -9.30
N GLN A 50 -6.52 5.31 -10.40
CA GLN A 50 -7.23 4.39 -11.29
C GLN A 50 -6.27 3.54 -12.15
N ARG A 51 -5.06 4.04 -12.41
CA ARG A 51 -4.09 3.46 -13.37
C ARG A 51 -2.87 2.83 -12.70
N THR A 52 -2.74 2.95 -11.38
CA THR A 52 -1.61 2.37 -10.63
C THR A 52 -1.65 0.85 -10.60
N TYR A 53 -0.47 0.24 -10.51
CA TYR A 53 -0.29 -1.20 -10.23
C TYR A 53 0.18 -1.44 -8.80
N PHE A 54 0.31 -0.38 -8.01
CA PHE A 54 0.78 -0.44 -6.65
C PHE A 54 -0.17 0.32 -5.73
N ALA A 55 -0.54 -0.33 -4.64
CA ALA A 55 -1.19 0.30 -3.52
C ALA A 55 -0.28 0.21 -2.29
N GLN A 56 -0.14 1.31 -1.55
CA GLN A 56 0.54 1.27 -0.26
C GLN A 56 -0.43 0.74 0.81
N VAL A 57 0.07 -0.24 1.56
CA VAL A 57 -0.67 -0.93 2.61
C VAL A 57 -0.42 -0.22 3.94
N VAL A 58 -1.51 0.16 4.60
CA VAL A 58 -1.48 0.77 5.93
C VAL A 58 -2.15 -0.18 6.92
N ILE A 59 -1.43 -0.51 7.98
CA ILE A 59 -1.83 -1.48 9.00
C ILE A 59 -1.69 -0.80 10.36
N ASP A 60 -2.71 -0.96 11.20
CA ASP A 60 -2.67 -0.48 12.57
C ASP A 60 -2.13 -1.58 13.51
N GLY A 61 -1.25 -1.22 14.43
CA GLY A 61 -0.93 -2.04 15.61
C GLY A 61 -0.22 -3.39 15.33
N PRO A 62 -0.52 -4.45 16.12
CA PRO A 62 0.29 -5.67 16.22
C PRO A 62 0.28 -6.57 14.97
N ASP A 63 -0.63 -6.32 14.02
CA ASP A 63 -0.81 -7.14 12.82
C ASP A 63 0.30 -6.95 11.77
N ARG A 64 1.19 -5.98 12.00
CA ARG A 64 2.34 -5.71 11.12
C ARG A 64 3.21 -6.94 10.89
N SER A 65 3.46 -7.73 11.94
CA SER A 65 4.32 -8.92 11.84
C SER A 65 3.72 -10.02 10.94
N GLU A 66 2.39 -10.15 10.92
CA GLU A 66 1.69 -11.10 10.05
C GLU A 66 1.72 -10.65 8.58
N VAL A 67 1.61 -9.35 8.33
CA VAL A 67 1.73 -8.82 6.96
C VAL A 67 3.17 -8.89 6.45
N GLU A 68 4.16 -8.70 7.32
CA GLU A 68 5.58 -8.89 6.95
C GLU A 68 5.86 -10.34 6.52
N LYS A 69 5.26 -11.34 7.16
CA LYS A 69 5.34 -12.75 6.71
C LYS A 69 4.73 -12.97 5.32
N ALA A 70 3.77 -12.14 4.93
CA ALA A 70 3.12 -12.23 3.63
C ALA A 70 3.94 -11.57 2.49
N ILE A 71 5.08 -10.94 2.79
CA ILE A 71 5.96 -10.38 1.76
C ILE A 71 6.39 -11.50 0.80
N GLY A 72 6.30 -11.22 -0.51
CA GLY A 72 6.65 -12.18 -1.57
C GLY A 72 5.55 -13.21 -1.87
N HIS A 73 4.47 -13.23 -1.10
CA HIS A 73 3.34 -14.13 -1.33
C HIS A 73 2.21 -13.43 -2.08
N LYS A 74 1.36 -14.23 -2.75
CA LYS A 74 0.09 -13.74 -3.29
C LYS A 74 -0.93 -13.67 -2.16
N VAL A 75 -1.62 -12.55 -2.07
CA VAL A 75 -2.59 -12.29 -1.01
C VAL A 75 -3.86 -11.67 -1.57
N GLU A 76 -4.98 -11.94 -0.92
CA GLU A 76 -6.20 -11.14 -1.04
C GLU A 76 -6.24 -10.17 0.15
N VAL A 77 -6.42 -8.89 -0.15
CA VAL A 77 -6.51 -7.82 0.84
C VAL A 77 -7.90 -7.21 0.78
N ALA A 78 -8.56 -7.11 1.93
CA ALA A 78 -9.78 -6.33 2.07
C ALA A 78 -9.55 -5.18 3.06
N GLY A 79 -10.05 -4.00 2.71
CA GLY A 79 -9.73 -2.77 3.43
C GLY A 79 -10.54 -1.58 2.95
N VAL A 80 -10.17 -0.40 3.43
CA VAL A 80 -10.75 0.88 2.98
C VAL A 80 -9.71 1.63 2.16
N PRO A 81 -9.96 1.93 0.88
CA PRO A 81 -9.06 2.74 0.08
C PRO A 81 -9.13 4.21 0.50
N PHE A 82 -8.00 4.90 0.48
CA PHE A 82 -7.94 6.33 0.73
C PHE A 82 -6.81 7.01 -0.06
N ALA A 83 -6.94 8.33 -0.27
CA ALA A 83 -5.94 9.14 -0.95
C ALA A 83 -4.75 9.44 -0.02
N PRO A 84 -3.53 9.62 -0.57
CA PRO A 84 -2.39 10.07 0.22
C PRO A 84 -2.67 11.43 0.86
N LEU A 85 -2.50 11.50 2.18
CA LEU A 85 -2.74 12.72 2.99
C LEU A 85 -1.46 13.51 3.29
N THR A 86 -0.29 12.88 3.17
CA THR A 86 1.03 13.45 3.49
C THR A 86 2.03 13.19 2.36
N GLY A 87 3.12 13.96 2.31
CA GLY A 87 4.23 13.75 1.37
C GLY A 87 5.06 12.48 1.60
N HIS A 88 4.70 11.68 2.61
CA HIS A 88 5.37 10.42 2.97
C HIS A 88 4.79 9.22 2.22
N HIS A 89 3.58 9.35 1.69
CA HIS A 89 2.97 8.29 0.89
C HIS A 89 3.59 8.25 -0.51
N ARG A 90 3.89 7.04 -0.98
CA ARG A 90 4.65 6.82 -2.21
C ARG A 90 3.82 6.26 -3.36
N THR A 91 2.51 6.13 -3.15
CA THR A 91 1.56 5.67 -4.17
C THR A 91 0.32 6.55 -4.18
N PRO A 92 -0.36 6.69 -5.32
CA PRO A 92 -1.60 7.47 -5.41
C PRO A 92 -2.80 6.76 -4.76
N LEU A 93 -2.63 5.51 -4.30
CA LEU A 93 -3.69 4.70 -3.69
C LEU A 93 -3.16 4.01 -2.43
N LEU A 94 -3.82 4.26 -1.31
CA LEU A 94 -3.55 3.58 -0.04
C LEU A 94 -4.73 2.71 0.34
N ILE A 95 -4.45 1.63 1.07
CA ILE A 95 -5.48 0.74 1.62
C ILE A 95 -5.22 0.55 3.10
N HIS A 96 -6.19 0.95 3.92
CA HIS A 96 -6.23 0.59 5.33
C HIS A 96 -6.73 -0.85 5.46
N VAL A 97 -5.84 -1.75 5.85
CA VAL A 97 -6.09 -3.20 5.79
C VAL A 97 -6.96 -3.63 6.96
N LYS A 98 -8.08 -4.29 6.65
CA LYS A 98 -8.93 -4.97 7.63
C LYS A 98 -8.62 -6.45 7.71
N THR A 99 -8.35 -7.07 6.56
CA THR A 99 -7.99 -8.50 6.49
C THR A 99 -6.98 -8.72 5.37
N LEU A 100 -6.03 -9.62 5.64
CA LEU A 100 -5.09 -10.14 4.65
C LEU A 100 -5.10 -11.66 4.75
N LYS A 101 -5.26 -12.34 3.61
CA LYS A 101 -5.18 -13.80 3.55
C LYS A 101 -4.34 -14.27 2.37
N PRO A 102 -3.53 -15.32 2.52
CA PRO A 102 -2.79 -15.90 1.40
C PRO A 102 -3.75 -16.53 0.38
N ILE A 103 -3.36 -16.47 -0.90
CA ILE A 103 -4.07 -17.11 -2.00
C ILE A 103 -3.08 -17.81 -2.94
N ASP A 104 -3.47 -18.95 -3.53
CA ASP A 104 -2.60 -19.67 -4.48
C ASP A 104 -2.65 -19.04 -5.87
N ALA A 105 -3.81 -18.49 -6.25
CA ALA A 105 -4.06 -17.89 -7.54
C ALA A 105 -5.05 -16.71 -7.45
N TRP A 106 -4.83 -15.71 -8.30
CA TRP A 106 -5.79 -14.64 -8.55
C TRP A 106 -7.02 -15.18 -9.28
N ARG A 107 -8.21 -14.72 -8.91
CA ARG A 107 -9.48 -15.02 -9.58
C ARG A 107 -10.19 -13.70 -9.87
N TRP A 108 -10.79 -13.60 -11.05
CA TRP A 108 -11.61 -12.47 -11.47
C TRP A 108 -13.04 -12.59 -10.94
#